data_AF-A0A960SNW8-F1
#
_entry.id   AF-A0A960SNW8-F1
#
_cell.length_a   1.000
_cell.length_b   1.000
_cell.length_c   1.000
_cell.angle_alpha   90.00
_cell.angle_beta   90.00
_cell.angle_gamma   90.00
#
_symmetry.space_group_name_H-M   'P 1'
#
loop_
_entity.id
_entity.type
_entity.pdbx_description
1 polymer ?
#
loop_
_entity_poly.entity_id
_entity_poly.type
_entity_poly.pdbx_seq_one_letter_code
_entity_poly.pdbx_strand_id
1 'polypeptide(L)'
;MAKKKTAKKSVAKKASGKSTKYVYTWGDGKADGNGTMKALLGGKGANLAEMTGLGMPVPPGFTITTEVCTYFYDNKRTYPKDLHAQMEAGVANMEKI
;
A
#
# COMPACT_ATOMS: atom_id res chain seq x y z
N MET A 1 5.62 44.32 18.58
CA MET A 1 4.99 43.21 19.33
C MET A 1 3.82 42.71 18.46
N ALA A 2 3.59 41.45 18.08
CA ALA A 2 4.06 40.16 18.52
C ALA A 2 4.15 39.20 17.32
N LYS A 3 5.20 38.37 17.31
CA LYS A 3 5.56 37.38 16.29
C LYS A 3 4.81 36.08 16.63
N LYS A 4 3.70 35.75 15.95
CA LYS A 4 2.94 34.52 16.22
C LYS A 4 3.51 33.36 15.39
N LYS A 5 4.46 32.62 15.99
CA LYS A 5 4.98 31.34 15.47
C LYS A 5 3.89 30.27 15.62
N THR A 6 3.33 29.77 14.52
CA THR A 6 2.51 28.57 14.52
C THR A 6 3.41 27.33 14.57
N ALA A 7 3.31 26.58 15.66
CA ALA A 7 4.06 25.36 15.90
C ALA A 7 3.60 24.24 14.96
N LYS A 8 4.48 23.82 14.04
CA LYS A 8 4.29 22.65 13.19
C LYS A 8 4.59 21.40 14.03
N LYS A 9 3.57 20.72 14.57
CA LYS A 9 3.74 19.42 15.23
C LYS A 9 4.03 18.37 14.15
N SER A 10 5.31 18.09 13.91
CA SER A 10 5.75 16.90 13.18
C SER A 10 5.59 15.68 14.09
N VAL A 11 4.60 14.83 13.79
CA VAL A 11 4.52 13.51 14.44
C VAL A 11 5.56 12.63 13.76
N ALA A 12 6.77 12.59 14.33
CA ALA A 12 7.79 11.62 13.93
C ALA A 12 7.32 10.22 14.36
N LYS A 13 6.93 9.39 13.40
CA LYS A 13 6.54 7.99 13.65
C LYS A 13 7.80 7.14 13.79
N LYS A 14 7.92 6.51 14.96
CA LYS A 14 8.98 5.61 15.43
C LYS A 14 9.18 4.44 14.44
N ALA A 15 10.38 4.32 13.86
CA ALA A 15 10.75 3.21 12.98
C ALA A 15 11.07 1.96 13.81
N SER A 16 10.22 0.93 13.70
CA SER A 16 10.49 -0.44 14.15
C SER A 16 10.94 -1.23 12.93
N GLY A 17 12.06 -1.97 13.04
CA GLY A 17 12.79 -2.61 11.94
C GLY A 17 12.10 -3.77 11.21
N LYS A 18 10.86 -3.59 10.74
CA LYS A 18 10.30 -4.36 9.61
C LYS A 18 10.21 -3.42 8.42
N SER A 19 10.63 -3.89 7.25
CA SER A 19 10.35 -3.21 5.99
C SER A 19 8.84 -3.02 5.84
N THR A 20 8.42 -1.81 5.53
CA THR A 20 7.00 -1.48 5.35
C THR A 20 6.47 -2.21 4.11
N LYS A 21 5.38 -2.97 4.24
CA LYS A 21 4.71 -3.63 3.12
C LYS A 21 3.85 -2.62 2.36
N TYR A 22 4.21 -2.36 1.10
CA TYR A 22 3.54 -1.42 0.20
C TYR A 22 2.75 -2.11 -0.91
N VAL A 23 3.05 -3.36 -1.25
CA VAL A 23 2.37 -4.12 -2.31
C VAL A 23 1.57 -5.27 -1.70
N TYR A 24 0.28 -5.33 -2.04
CA TYR A 24 -0.66 -6.35 -1.58
C TYR A 24 -1.21 -7.11 -2.78
N THR A 25 -0.95 -8.41 -2.84
CA THR A 25 -1.30 -9.26 -3.98
C THR A 25 -2.65 -9.96 -3.80
N TRP A 26 -3.28 -10.36 -4.91
CA TRP A 26 -4.40 -11.30 -4.97
C TRP A 26 -4.30 -12.18 -6.21
N GLY A 27 -4.82 -13.39 -6.15
CA GLY A 27 -4.84 -14.38 -7.23
C GLY A 27 -5.00 -15.80 -6.65
N ASP A 28 -5.41 -16.77 -7.48
CA ASP A 28 -5.55 -18.19 -7.06
C ASP A 28 -6.39 -18.38 -5.79
N GLY A 29 -7.49 -17.62 -5.65
CA GLY A 29 -8.35 -17.65 -4.45
C GLY A 29 -7.69 -17.14 -3.16
N LYS A 30 -6.51 -16.52 -3.23
CA LYS A 30 -5.78 -15.95 -2.09
C LYS A 30 -5.61 -14.45 -2.26
N ALA A 31 -5.64 -13.72 -1.14
CA ALA A 31 -5.38 -12.28 -1.13
C ALA A 31 -4.66 -11.85 0.15
N ASP A 32 -3.73 -10.91 0.01
CA ASP A 32 -3.00 -10.29 1.12
C ASP A 32 -3.83 -9.24 1.89
N GLY A 33 -5.04 -8.94 1.42
CA GLY A 33 -5.94 -7.96 2.00
C GLY A 33 -7.40 -8.41 1.96
N ASN A 34 -8.30 -7.52 2.39
CA ASN A 34 -9.73 -7.79 2.42
C ASN A 34 -10.55 -6.49 2.37
N GLY A 35 -11.88 -6.62 2.35
CA GLY A 35 -12.84 -5.53 2.22
C GLY A 35 -12.81 -4.50 3.37
N THR A 36 -12.18 -4.82 4.50
CA THR A 36 -12.02 -3.87 5.63
C THR A 36 -10.85 -2.90 5.42
N MET A 37 -9.91 -3.21 4.52
CA MET A 37 -8.67 -2.45 4.33
C MET A 37 -8.81 -1.26 3.36
N LYS A 38 -10.00 -0.65 3.28
CA LYS A 38 -10.31 0.44 2.33
C LYS A 38 -9.42 1.67 2.51
N ALA A 39 -9.04 2.00 3.74
CA ALA A 39 -8.16 3.13 4.00
C ALA A 39 -6.74 2.91 3.44
N LEU A 40 -6.28 1.66 3.40
CA LEU A 40 -4.92 1.30 2.99
C LEU A 40 -4.85 0.93 1.50
N LEU A 41 -5.85 0.21 0.97
CA LEU A 41 -5.85 -0.32 -0.40
C LEU A 41 -6.76 0.49 -1.35
N GLY A 42 -7.50 1.46 -0.82
CA GLY A 42 -8.61 2.09 -1.53
C GLY A 42 -9.82 1.16 -1.66
N GLY A 43 -10.96 1.73 -2.09
CA GLY A 43 -12.21 0.96 -2.22
C GLY A 43 -12.15 -0.15 -3.28
N LYS A 44 -11.45 0.07 -4.39
CA LYS A 44 -11.29 -0.94 -5.46
C LYS A 44 -10.35 -2.07 -5.03
N GLY A 45 -9.16 -1.75 -4.52
CA GLY A 45 -8.18 -2.76 -4.09
C GLY A 45 -8.72 -3.64 -2.95
N ALA A 46 -9.38 -3.03 -1.96
CA ALA A 46 -10.02 -3.79 -0.88
C ALA A 46 -11.13 -4.73 -1.38
N ASN A 47 -11.97 -4.28 -2.32
CA ASN A 47 -13.02 -5.12 -2.89
C ASN A 47 -12.45 -6.23 -3.79
N LEU A 48 -11.41 -5.97 -4.59
CA LEU A 48 -10.77 -7.01 -5.40
C LEU A 48 -10.20 -8.12 -4.52
N ALA A 49 -9.50 -7.74 -3.44
CA ALA A 49 -8.97 -8.69 -2.47
C ALA A 49 -10.08 -9.50 -1.78
N GLU A 50 -11.18 -8.85 -1.37
CA GLU A 50 -12.36 -9.52 -0.81
C GLU A 50 -12.96 -10.52 -1.81
N MET A 51 -13.14 -10.10 -3.07
CA MET A 51 -13.73 -10.93 -4.10
C MET A 51 -12.89 -12.19 -4.37
N THR A 52 -11.56 -12.03 -4.44
CA THR A 52 -10.64 -13.16 -4.58
C THR A 52 -10.70 -14.10 -3.37
N GLY A 53 -10.71 -13.56 -2.14
CA GLY A 53 -10.80 -14.36 -0.92
C GLY A 53 -12.12 -15.14 -0.77
N LEU A 54 -13.20 -14.66 -1.39
CA LEU A 54 -14.49 -15.36 -1.49
C LEU A 54 -14.52 -16.42 -2.61
N GLY A 55 -13.42 -16.60 -3.35
CA GLY A 55 -13.31 -17.61 -4.40
C GLY A 55 -13.92 -17.22 -5.74
N MET A 56 -14.21 -15.93 -5.97
CA MET A 56 -14.62 -15.48 -7.30
C MET A 56 -13.44 -15.52 -8.28
N PRO A 57 -13.69 -15.80 -9.58
CA PRO A 57 -12.64 -15.85 -10.60
C PRO A 57 -12.18 -14.44 -10.99
N VAL A 58 -11.43 -13.81 -10.10
CA VAL A 58 -10.81 -12.49 -10.32
C VAL A 58 -9.39 -12.71 -10.88
N PRO A 59 -9.03 -12.06 -12.00
CA PRO A 59 -7.66 -12.11 -12.52
C PRO A 59 -6.63 -11.68 -11.46
N PRO A 60 -5.46 -12.33 -11.39
CA PRO A 60 -4.43 -12.01 -10.41
C PRO A 60 -3.92 -10.58 -10.59
N GLY A 61 -3.45 -9.99 -9.51
CA GLY A 61 -2.94 -8.62 -9.51
C GLY A 61 -2.45 -8.18 -8.14
N PHE A 62 -2.13 -6.89 -8.03
CA PHE A 62 -1.73 -6.29 -6.77
C PHE A 62 -2.12 -4.83 -6.67
N THR A 63 -2.19 -4.33 -5.43
CA THR A 63 -2.48 -2.94 -5.10
C THR A 63 -1.27 -2.36 -4.37
N ILE A 64 -0.86 -1.16 -4.81
CA ILE A 64 0.08 -0.33 -4.08
C ILE A 64 -0.71 0.47 -3.05
N THR A 65 -0.31 0.41 -1.78
CA THR A 65 -1.02 1.08 -0.69
C THR A 65 -1.12 2.60 -0.87
N THR A 66 -2.15 3.19 -0.27
CA THR A 66 -2.34 4.64 -0.18
C THR A 66 -1.20 5.35 0.54
N GLU A 67 -0.48 4.66 1.44
CA GLU A 67 0.70 5.20 2.12
C GLU A 67 1.82 5.58 1.15
N VAL A 68 1.96 4.90 0.01
CA VAL A 68 2.92 5.29 -1.03
C VAL A 68 2.53 6.62 -1.67
N CYS A 69 1.24 6.88 -1.85
CA CYS A 69 0.76 8.17 -2.35
C CYS A 69 1.12 9.29 -1.37
N THR A 70 0.85 9.09 -0.07
CA THR A 70 1.29 10.03 0.98
C THR A 70 2.80 10.24 0.95
N TYR A 71 3.59 9.16 0.93
CA TYR A 71 5.04 9.23 0.86
C TYR A 71 5.49 10.07 -0.35
N PHE A 72 4.90 9.84 -1.53
CA PHE A 72 5.27 10.54 -2.75
C PHE A 72 5.12 12.06 -2.61
N TYR A 73 4.00 12.53 -2.07
CA TYR A 73 3.79 13.96 -1.87
C TYR A 73 4.68 14.55 -0.76
N ASP A 74 4.94 13.79 0.31
CA ASP A 74 5.79 14.23 1.41
C ASP A 74 7.29 14.22 1.07
N ASN A 75 7.71 13.38 0.11
CA ASN A 75 9.11 13.14 -0.23
C ASN A 75 9.47 13.67 -1.63
N LYS A 76 9.06 14.90 -1.96
CA LYS A 76 9.43 15.58 -3.21
C LYS A 76 9.13 14.76 -4.46
N ARG A 77 8.01 14.04 -4.49
CA ARG A 77 7.59 13.18 -5.61
C ARG A 77 8.58 12.05 -5.89
N THR A 78 9.16 11.48 -4.83
CA THR A 78 10.01 10.28 -4.90
C THR A 78 9.30 9.11 -4.22
N TYR A 79 9.81 7.89 -4.45
CA TYR A 79 9.22 6.67 -3.91
C TYR A 79 10.05 6.07 -2.77
N PRO A 80 9.44 5.28 -1.86
CA PRO A 80 10.19 4.49 -0.89
C PRO A 80 11.19 3.58 -1.61
N LYS A 81 12.40 3.44 -1.05
CA LYS A 81 13.47 2.64 -1.68
C LYS A 81 13.06 1.19 -1.92
N ASP A 82 12.25 0.63 -1.03
CA ASP A 82 11.82 -0.76 -1.07
C ASP A 82 10.61 -1.01 -2.00
N LEU A 83 9.97 0.05 -2.52
CA LEU A 83 8.76 -0.09 -3.32
C LEU A 83 9.01 -0.88 -4.61
N HIS A 84 10.11 -0.57 -5.31
CA HIS A 84 10.37 -1.16 -6.62
C HIS A 84 10.54 -2.68 -6.53
N ALA A 85 11.35 -3.17 -5.59
CA ALA A 85 11.54 -4.59 -5.35
C ALA A 85 10.23 -5.30 -4.96
N GLN A 86 9.35 -4.64 -4.20
CA GLN A 86 8.04 -5.20 -3.88
C GLN A 86 7.10 -5.25 -5.09
N MET A 87 7.18 -4.27 -6.00
CA MET A 87 6.41 -4.28 -7.25
C MET A 87 6.88 -5.40 -8.18
N GLU A 88 8.20 -5.58 -8.35
CA GLU A 88 8.74 -6.69 -9.14
C GLU A 88 8.32 -8.04 -8.57
N ALA A 89 8.35 -8.21 -7.24
CA ALA A 89 7.84 -9.41 -6.60
C ALA A 89 6.33 -9.62 -6.85
N GLY A 90 5.54 -8.54 -6.87
CA GLY A 90 4.12 -8.57 -7.22
C GLY A 90 3.85 -8.99 -8.66
N VAL A 91 4.63 -8.47 -9.62
CA VAL A 91 4.56 -8.87 -11.03
C VAL A 91 4.95 -10.34 -11.19
N ALA A 92 6.06 -10.76 -10.59
CA ALA A 92 6.52 -12.15 -10.64
C ALA A 92 5.54 -13.13 -9.98
N ASN A 93 4.71 -12.68 -9.03
CA ASN A 93 3.61 -13.47 -8.50
C ASN A 93 2.49 -13.64 -9.54
N MET A 94 2.08 -12.53 -10.17
CA MET A 94 1.05 -12.52 -11.21
C MET A 94 1.42 -13.36 -12.44
N GLU A 95 2.71 -13.49 -12.77
CA GLU A 95 3.18 -14.33 -13.88
C GLU A 95 3.15 -15.84 -13.57
N LYS A 96 3.12 -16.22 -12.29
CA LYS A 96 3.18 -17.63 -11.86
C LYS A 96 1.80 -18.25 -11.65
N ILE A 97 0.80 -17.41 -11.41
CA ILE A 97 -0.58 -17.80 -11.10
C ILE A 97 -1.42 -17.63 -12.37
#